data_AF-A0A7Y5TCC1-F1
#
_entry.id   AF-A0A7Y5TCC1-F1
#
_cell.length_a   1.000
_cell.length_b   1.000
_cell.length_c   1.000
_cell.angle_alpha   90.00
_cell.angle_beta   90.00
_cell.angle_gamma   90.00
#
_symmetry.space_group_name_H-M   'P 1'
#
loop_
_entity.id
_entity.type
_entity.pdbx_description
1 polymer ?
#
loop_
_entity_poly.entity_id
_entity_poly.type
_entity_poly.pdbx_seq_one_letter_code
_entity_poly.pdbx_strand_id
1 'polypeptide(L)'
;MRLLSLLLGVVVAGALLALPSAATAAGSIGALTINPDTVRDGASTTGTVSLGFADPGPTVVRLFSSDPSVAQVPVSFTIPAGQTTGDFTITTNAAAPPTIVQITAATPDNISRSHNMSVNAATPAGPSLSSVSVTPSTINGGQNGTGTVRFTGPMTQGAVVQLFSSNTAVATVPQETVVSANATTGTFNVATSAVSTATPVTLTARWFGVTRTVTITVAPGAAPATDVVRITKAEWKKGLMTIEATSTNPNAILGVYSSSGSFMFNLTNQGGGRYFDQRGFVFNPQQISVRSNFGGSASAVLRT
;
A
#
# COMPACT_ATOMS: atom_id res chain seq x y z
N MET A 1 -90.05 76.78 -25.07
CA MET A 1 -90.23 77.58 -23.84
C MET A 1 -89.41 76.95 -22.72
N ARG A 2 -88.71 77.79 -21.94
CA ARG A 2 -88.15 77.58 -20.57
C ARG A 2 -86.75 76.93 -20.42
N LEU A 3 -85.76 77.82 -20.23
CA LEU A 3 -84.86 77.98 -19.06
C LEU A 3 -84.61 76.74 -18.17
N LEU A 4 -83.34 76.37 -17.92
CA LEU A 4 -82.67 76.55 -16.61
C LEU A 4 -81.21 76.05 -16.57
N SER A 5 -80.51 76.61 -15.59
CA SER A 5 -79.09 76.67 -15.28
C SER A 5 -78.46 75.42 -14.63
N LEU A 6 -77.13 75.29 -14.82
CA LEU A 6 -76.07 74.94 -13.85
C LEU A 6 -76.15 73.62 -13.03
N LEU A 7 -75.13 72.75 -13.16
CA LEU A 7 -74.27 72.37 -12.04
C LEU A 7 -72.97 71.68 -12.49
N LEU A 8 -71.86 72.15 -11.92
CA LEU A 8 -70.49 71.69 -12.11
C LEU A 8 -70.25 70.41 -11.27
N GLY A 9 -69.88 69.31 -11.93
CA GLY A 9 -69.41 68.09 -11.26
C GLY A 9 -68.04 67.71 -11.80
N VAL A 10 -66.98 68.08 -11.09
CA VAL A 10 -65.61 67.65 -11.42
C VAL A 10 -65.48 66.17 -11.06
N VAL A 11 -65.48 65.30 -12.06
CA VAL A 11 -65.06 63.90 -11.90
C VAL A 11 -63.55 63.85 -12.13
N VAL A 12 -62.78 63.74 -11.05
CA VAL A 12 -61.35 63.41 -11.15
C VAL A 12 -61.27 61.93 -11.50
N ALA A 13 -61.15 61.62 -12.79
CA ALA A 13 -60.73 60.31 -13.25
C ALA A 13 -59.24 60.17 -12.92
N GLY A 14 -58.92 59.58 -11.76
CA GLY A 14 -57.57 59.19 -11.43
C GLY A 14 -57.11 58.12 -12.40
N ALA A 15 -56.32 58.50 -13.41
CA ALA A 15 -55.61 57.56 -14.24
C ALA A 15 -54.58 56.84 -13.36
N LEU A 16 -54.90 55.60 -12.96
CA LEU A 16 -53.95 54.71 -12.31
C LEU A 16 -52.86 54.38 -13.34
N LEU A 17 -51.72 55.08 -13.26
CA LEU A 17 -50.51 54.71 -13.98
C LEU A 17 -50.03 53.38 -13.41
N ALA A 18 -50.47 52.27 -14.02
CA ALA A 18 -49.79 51.01 -13.87
C ALA A 18 -48.40 51.18 -14.49
N LEU A 19 -47.37 51.34 -13.66
CA LEU A 19 -45.99 51.23 -14.11
C LEU A 19 -45.86 49.88 -14.83
N PRO A 20 -45.25 49.80 -16.03
CA PRO A 20 -44.97 48.51 -16.64
C PRO A 20 -44.19 47.70 -15.61
N SER A 21 -44.68 46.50 -15.30
CA SER A 21 -43.98 45.56 -14.43
C SER A 21 -42.54 45.44 -14.92
N ALA A 22 -41.58 45.78 -14.06
CA ALA A 22 -40.16 45.68 -14.38
C ALA A 22 -39.90 44.29 -14.97
N ALA A 23 -39.15 44.22 -16.07
CA ALA A 23 -38.77 42.94 -16.65
C ALA A 23 -37.95 42.15 -15.62
N THR A 24 -38.60 41.23 -14.92
CA THR A 24 -37.94 40.30 -14.01
C THR A 24 -37.36 39.16 -14.85
N ALA A 25 -36.07 38.85 -14.67
CA ALA A 25 -35.46 37.64 -15.25
C ALA A 25 -35.96 36.39 -14.49
N ALA A 26 -37.26 36.13 -14.61
CA ALA A 26 -37.94 35.06 -13.90
C ALA A 26 -37.37 33.71 -14.34
N GLY A 27 -37.16 32.81 -13.38
CA GLY A 27 -36.59 31.49 -13.63
C GLY A 27 -35.09 31.50 -13.95
N SER A 28 -34.38 32.61 -13.67
CA SER A 28 -32.93 32.68 -13.86
C SER A 28 -32.19 31.88 -12.79
N ILE A 29 -31.56 30.76 -13.17
CA ILE A 29 -30.69 29.97 -12.31
C ILE A 29 -29.33 30.68 -12.17
N GLY A 30 -29.02 31.12 -10.96
CA GLY A 30 -27.73 31.69 -10.59
C GLY A 30 -26.66 30.62 -10.37
N ALA A 31 -27.01 29.53 -9.66
CA ALA A 31 -26.07 28.45 -9.34
C ALA A 31 -26.74 27.08 -9.18
N LEU A 32 -25.93 26.04 -9.40
CA LEU A 32 -26.19 24.66 -8.98
C LEU A 32 -24.97 24.20 -8.17
N THR A 33 -25.21 23.73 -6.95
CA THR A 33 -24.19 23.17 -6.06
C THR A 33 -24.60 21.78 -5.61
N ILE A 34 -23.64 20.88 -5.43
CA ILE A 34 -23.87 19.55 -4.87
C ILE A 34 -22.97 19.41 -3.66
N ASN A 35 -23.52 19.00 -2.52
CA ASN A 35 -22.73 18.80 -1.31
C ASN A 35 -23.24 17.61 -0.48
N PRO A 36 -22.39 16.58 -0.26
CA PRO A 36 -21.04 16.41 -0.81
C PRO A 36 -21.04 16.15 -2.34
N ASP A 37 -20.06 16.72 -3.05
CA ASP A 37 -19.84 16.50 -4.50
C ASP A 37 -19.08 15.18 -4.79
N THR A 38 -18.56 14.53 -3.75
CA THR A 38 -17.95 13.20 -3.83
C THR A 38 -18.71 12.25 -2.91
N VAL A 39 -19.28 11.20 -3.50
CA VAL A 39 -20.02 10.18 -2.76
C VAL A 39 -19.47 8.79 -3.03
N ARG A 40 -19.70 7.89 -2.09
CA ARG A 40 -19.22 6.50 -2.13
C ARG A 40 -20.31 5.58 -1.62
N ASP A 41 -20.23 4.31 -2.01
CA ASP A 41 -21.05 3.22 -1.44
C ASP A 41 -22.57 3.45 -1.62
N GLY A 42 -22.97 4.08 -2.74
CA GLY A 42 -24.38 4.37 -3.02
C GLY A 42 -24.99 5.45 -2.10
N ALA A 43 -24.16 6.19 -1.35
CA ALA A 43 -24.64 7.29 -0.54
C ALA A 43 -25.37 8.33 -1.40
N SER A 44 -26.48 8.84 -0.87
CA SER A 44 -27.21 9.95 -1.49
C SER A 44 -26.57 11.28 -1.13
N THR A 45 -26.72 12.27 -2.00
CA THR A 45 -26.26 13.65 -1.77
C THR A 45 -27.36 14.65 -2.11
N THR A 46 -27.19 15.89 -1.69
CA THR A 46 -28.15 16.98 -1.92
C THR A 46 -27.60 17.91 -3.00
N GLY A 47 -28.42 18.14 -4.03
CA GLY A 47 -28.22 19.22 -4.98
C GLY A 47 -29.08 20.43 -4.59
N THR A 48 -28.49 21.62 -4.61
CA THR A 48 -29.16 22.89 -4.32
C THR A 48 -29.12 23.77 -5.56
N VAL A 49 -30.28 24.22 -6.02
CA VAL A 49 -30.40 25.23 -7.07
C VAL A 49 -30.68 26.58 -6.44
N SER A 50 -29.94 27.60 -6.85
CA SER A 50 -30.16 28.98 -6.46
C SER A 50 -30.57 29.81 -7.67
N LEU A 51 -31.67 30.53 -7.55
CA LEU A 51 -32.15 31.52 -8.50
C LEU A 51 -31.41 32.85 -8.30
N GLY A 52 -31.21 33.60 -9.38
CA GLY A 52 -30.63 34.94 -9.30
C GLY A 52 -31.49 35.91 -8.49
N PHE A 53 -32.81 35.72 -8.53
CA PHE A 53 -33.81 36.52 -7.83
C PHE A 53 -34.99 35.65 -7.40
N ALA A 54 -35.78 36.14 -6.43
CA ALA A 54 -37.01 35.48 -6.03
C ALA A 54 -38.10 35.71 -7.09
N ASP A 55 -38.69 34.63 -7.58
CA ASP A 55 -39.75 34.72 -8.58
C ASP A 55 -41.11 34.93 -7.91
N PRO A 56 -42.00 35.77 -8.48
CA PRO A 56 -43.33 36.01 -7.94
C PRO A 56 -44.27 34.79 -8.08
N GLY A 57 -43.91 33.82 -8.92
CA GLY A 57 -44.60 32.54 -9.10
C GLY A 57 -43.69 31.34 -8.82
N PRO A 58 -44.24 30.12 -8.74
CA PRO A 58 -43.44 28.91 -8.56
C PRO A 58 -42.57 28.64 -9.80
N THR A 59 -41.32 28.25 -9.57
CA THR A 59 -40.33 28.01 -10.63
C THR A 59 -40.04 26.52 -10.74
N VAL A 60 -40.42 25.92 -11.87
CA VAL A 60 -40.16 24.51 -12.15
C VAL A 60 -38.78 24.35 -12.76
N VAL A 61 -37.92 23.58 -12.08
CA VAL A 61 -36.56 23.28 -12.52
C VAL A 61 -36.52 21.84 -12.99
N ARG A 62 -36.08 21.63 -14.23
CA ARG A 62 -35.85 20.30 -14.82
C ARG A 62 -34.41 19.90 -14.55
N LEU A 63 -34.22 18.63 -14.17
CA LEU A 63 -32.91 18.09 -13.83
C LEU A 63 -32.54 16.99 -14.81
N PHE A 64 -31.25 16.92 -15.10
CA PHE A 64 -30.67 15.91 -15.98
C PHE A 64 -29.42 15.35 -15.35
N SER A 65 -29.25 14.03 -15.45
CA SER A 65 -28.00 13.35 -15.18
C SER A 65 -27.41 12.89 -16.51
N SER A 66 -26.11 13.10 -16.69
CA SER A 66 -25.36 12.56 -17.83
C SER A 66 -25.23 11.03 -17.78
N ASP A 67 -25.38 10.42 -16.60
CA ASP A 67 -25.44 8.96 -16.43
C ASP A 67 -26.46 8.55 -15.33
N PRO A 68 -27.74 8.37 -15.70
CA PRO A 68 -28.78 7.93 -14.78
C PRO A 68 -28.59 6.51 -14.21
N SER A 69 -27.68 5.70 -14.77
CA SER A 69 -27.37 4.37 -14.21
C SER A 69 -26.44 4.44 -13.00
N VAL A 70 -25.69 5.55 -12.89
CA VAL A 70 -24.72 5.84 -11.82
C VAL A 70 -25.30 6.82 -10.79
N ALA A 71 -25.94 7.90 -11.25
CA ALA A 71 -26.56 8.90 -10.38
C ALA A 71 -27.92 9.37 -10.92
N GLN A 72 -28.96 9.19 -10.12
CA GLN A 72 -30.34 9.53 -10.48
C GLN A 72 -30.77 10.81 -9.80
N VAL A 73 -31.53 11.61 -10.57
CA VAL A 73 -32.19 12.83 -10.12
C VAL A 73 -33.68 12.75 -10.44
N PRO A 74 -34.55 13.41 -9.66
CA PRO A 74 -35.94 13.60 -10.06
C PRO A 74 -36.01 14.30 -11.43
N VAL A 75 -37.03 14.01 -12.24
CA VAL A 75 -37.19 14.65 -13.57
C VAL A 75 -37.33 16.18 -13.48
N SER A 76 -37.91 16.65 -12.38
CA SER A 76 -38.04 18.07 -12.05
C SER A 76 -38.41 18.23 -10.58
N PHE A 77 -38.19 19.43 -10.05
CA PHE A 77 -38.77 19.88 -8.79
C PHE A 77 -39.21 21.36 -8.90
N THR A 78 -39.85 21.89 -7.87
CA THR A 78 -40.40 23.25 -7.88
C THR A 78 -39.84 24.07 -6.72
N ILE A 79 -39.31 25.26 -7.05
CA ILE A 79 -38.98 26.30 -6.08
C ILE A 79 -40.26 27.11 -5.83
N PRO A 80 -40.78 27.20 -4.60
CA PRO A 80 -42.00 27.96 -4.31
C PRO A 80 -41.87 29.45 -4.62
N ALA A 81 -42.99 30.11 -4.89
CA ALA A 81 -43.02 31.56 -5.10
C ALA A 81 -42.38 32.32 -3.93
N GLY A 82 -41.58 33.34 -4.25
CA GLY A 82 -40.87 34.16 -3.27
C GLY A 82 -39.60 33.52 -2.69
N GLN A 83 -39.31 32.25 -3.00
CA GLN A 83 -38.06 31.59 -2.60
C GLN A 83 -37.00 31.74 -3.69
N THR A 84 -35.73 31.77 -3.27
CA THR A 84 -34.58 31.80 -4.18
C THR A 84 -33.87 30.46 -4.28
N THR A 85 -34.16 29.52 -3.39
CA THR A 85 -33.46 28.23 -3.34
C THR A 85 -34.43 27.07 -3.26
N GLY A 86 -33.98 25.93 -3.77
CA GLY A 86 -34.62 24.66 -3.50
C GLY A 86 -33.67 23.49 -3.70
N ASP A 87 -33.93 22.45 -2.93
CA ASP A 87 -33.08 21.27 -2.84
C ASP A 87 -33.75 20.06 -3.50
N PHE A 88 -32.91 19.18 -4.03
CA PHE A 88 -33.31 17.87 -4.51
C PHE A 88 -32.29 16.81 -4.09
N THR A 89 -32.76 15.59 -3.91
CA THR A 89 -31.90 14.46 -3.60
C THR A 89 -31.35 13.83 -4.87
N ILE A 90 -30.06 13.53 -4.86
CA ILE A 90 -29.38 12.72 -5.87
C ILE A 90 -29.09 11.35 -5.23
N THR A 91 -29.65 10.29 -5.81
CA THR A 91 -29.37 8.91 -5.36
C THR A 91 -28.29 8.30 -6.25
N THR A 92 -27.38 7.51 -5.67
CA THR A 92 -26.26 6.93 -6.42
C THR A 92 -26.22 5.41 -6.35
N ASN A 93 -25.61 4.79 -7.36
CA ASN A 93 -25.47 3.36 -7.46
C ASN A 93 -24.14 2.90 -6.82
N ALA A 94 -24.22 2.12 -5.74
CA ALA A 94 -23.04 1.58 -5.04
C ALA A 94 -22.16 0.67 -5.91
N ALA A 95 -22.73 0.01 -6.92
CA ALA A 95 -22.05 -0.91 -7.81
C ALA A 95 -21.40 -0.22 -9.02
N ALA A 96 -21.60 1.08 -9.20
CA ALA A 96 -20.98 1.81 -10.30
C ALA A 96 -19.45 1.88 -10.14
N PRO A 97 -18.66 1.66 -11.21
CA PRO A 97 -17.23 1.94 -11.18
C PRO A 97 -16.98 3.44 -10.91
N PRO A 98 -15.78 3.83 -10.45
CA PRO A 98 -15.45 5.24 -10.24
C PRO A 98 -15.71 6.09 -11.50
N THR A 99 -16.69 7.00 -11.41
CA THR A 99 -17.22 7.75 -12.55
C THR A 99 -17.51 9.19 -12.14
N ILE A 100 -17.19 10.13 -13.03
CA ILE A 100 -17.60 11.53 -12.88
C ILE A 100 -18.93 11.70 -13.60
N VAL A 101 -19.97 12.13 -12.88
CA VAL A 101 -21.29 12.41 -13.43
C VAL A 101 -21.55 13.91 -13.40
N GLN A 102 -21.97 14.47 -14.52
CA GLN A 102 -22.47 15.85 -14.58
C GLN A 102 -23.98 15.87 -14.36
N ILE A 103 -24.42 16.68 -13.38
CA ILE A 103 -25.82 17.01 -13.13
C ILE A 103 -26.09 18.40 -13.68
N THR A 104 -27.21 18.54 -14.39
CA THR A 104 -27.62 19.79 -15.04
C THR A 104 -29.02 20.19 -14.58
N ALA A 105 -29.18 21.45 -14.20
CA ALA A 105 -30.44 22.08 -13.89
C ALA A 105 -30.80 23.13 -14.94
N ALA A 106 -32.04 23.13 -15.42
CA ALA A 106 -32.54 24.08 -16.41
C ALA A 106 -34.00 24.45 -16.16
N THR A 107 -34.35 25.71 -16.38
CA THR A 107 -35.75 26.16 -16.53
C THR A 107 -36.05 26.29 -18.04
N PRO A 108 -37.34 26.26 -18.47
CA PRO A 108 -37.71 26.24 -19.89
C PRO A 108 -37.11 27.37 -20.74
N ASP A 109 -36.89 28.54 -20.15
CA ASP A 109 -36.54 29.78 -20.85
C ASP A 109 -35.10 30.28 -20.55
N ASN A 110 -34.25 29.48 -19.91
CA ASN A 110 -32.96 29.95 -19.40
C ASN A 110 -31.77 29.02 -19.71
N ILE A 111 -30.56 29.57 -19.60
CA ILE A 111 -29.28 28.89 -19.71
C ILE A 111 -29.11 27.92 -18.53
N SER A 112 -28.90 26.65 -18.84
CA SER A 112 -28.66 25.60 -17.86
C SER A 112 -27.42 25.86 -16.99
N ARG A 113 -27.44 25.36 -15.75
CA ARG A 113 -26.26 25.27 -14.89
C ARG A 113 -25.91 23.81 -14.66
N SER A 114 -24.63 23.49 -14.65
CA SER A 114 -24.14 22.13 -14.44
C SER A 114 -23.14 22.08 -13.31
N HIS A 115 -23.12 20.95 -12.61
CA HIS A 115 -22.16 20.64 -11.56
C HIS A 115 -21.70 19.19 -11.74
N ASN A 116 -20.39 18.95 -11.62
CA ASN A 116 -19.82 17.61 -11.66
C ASN A 116 -19.79 17.03 -10.25
N MET A 117 -20.08 15.74 -10.14
CA MET A 117 -19.91 14.98 -8.91
C MET A 117 -19.14 13.70 -9.21
N SER A 118 -18.35 13.25 -8.25
CA SER A 118 -17.63 11.98 -8.32
C SER A 118 -18.42 10.90 -7.60
N VAL A 119 -18.83 9.87 -8.33
CA VAL A 119 -19.41 8.65 -7.76
C VAL A 119 -18.33 7.59 -7.73
N ASN A 120 -17.94 7.21 -6.52
CA ASN A 120 -16.89 6.24 -6.31
C ASN A 120 -17.50 4.90 -5.94
N ALA A 121 -16.99 3.83 -6.53
CA ALA A 121 -17.34 2.47 -6.13
C ALA A 121 -17.16 2.26 -4.62
N ALA A 122 -18.00 1.40 -4.05
CA ALA A 122 -17.77 0.86 -2.71
C ALA A 122 -16.31 0.37 -2.59
N THR A 123 -15.66 0.61 -1.45
CA THR A 123 -14.43 -0.12 -1.12
C THR A 123 -14.70 -1.60 -1.32
N PRO A 124 -13.84 -2.38 -2.02
CA PRO A 124 -14.04 -3.81 -2.16
C PRO A 124 -14.36 -4.43 -0.80
N ALA A 125 -15.55 -5.01 -0.66
CA ALA A 125 -15.98 -5.62 0.59
C ALA A 125 -15.05 -6.80 0.88
N GLY A 126 -14.21 -6.68 1.89
CA GLY A 126 -13.27 -7.74 2.24
C GLY A 126 -12.31 -7.33 3.36
N PRO A 127 -11.59 -8.32 3.93
CA PRO A 127 -10.57 -8.03 4.92
C PRO A 127 -9.44 -7.20 4.30
N SER A 128 -8.89 -6.27 5.08
CA SER A 128 -7.72 -5.48 4.70
C SER A 128 -6.56 -5.77 5.64
N LEU A 129 -5.33 -5.53 5.19
CA LEU A 129 -4.13 -5.70 6.01
C LEU A 129 -4.15 -4.68 7.17
N SER A 130 -4.35 -5.18 8.39
CA SER A 130 -4.47 -4.35 9.59
C SER A 130 -3.12 -4.07 10.24
N SER A 131 -2.24 -5.07 10.32
CA SER A 131 -0.95 -4.92 11.00
C SER A 131 0.10 -5.94 10.54
N VAL A 132 1.35 -5.61 10.84
CA VAL A 132 2.50 -6.52 10.86
C VAL A 132 3.16 -6.38 12.24
N SER A 133 3.57 -7.49 12.83
CA SER A 133 4.28 -7.54 14.11
C SER A 133 5.40 -8.57 14.06
N VAL A 134 6.36 -8.47 14.99
CA VAL A 134 7.42 -9.47 15.18
C VAL A 134 7.55 -9.77 16.66
N THR A 135 7.72 -11.06 16.99
CA THR A 135 7.98 -11.50 18.35
C THR A 135 9.21 -12.42 18.36
N PRO A 136 10.24 -12.13 19.17
CA PRO A 136 10.39 -10.93 20.01
C PRO A 136 10.67 -9.65 19.17
N SER A 137 10.36 -8.47 19.70
CA SER A 137 10.64 -7.18 19.04
C SER A 137 12.11 -6.76 19.11
N THR A 138 12.86 -7.34 20.06
CA THR A 138 14.32 -7.28 20.14
C THR A 138 14.88 -8.68 19.92
N ILE A 139 15.73 -8.83 18.91
CA ILE A 139 16.31 -10.12 18.52
C ILE A 139 17.83 -10.00 18.64
N ASN A 140 18.48 -10.94 19.31
CA ASN A 140 19.95 -10.95 19.35
C ASN A 140 20.49 -11.30 17.97
N GLY A 141 21.49 -10.56 17.48
CA GLY A 141 22.08 -10.80 16.17
C GLY A 141 22.53 -12.25 15.98
N GLY A 142 22.17 -12.85 14.84
CA GLY A 142 22.39 -14.26 14.55
C GLY A 142 21.25 -15.20 15.01
N GLN A 143 20.20 -14.67 15.64
CA GLN A 143 18.99 -15.42 16.01
C GLN A 143 17.80 -15.09 15.09
N ASN A 144 16.73 -15.86 15.23
CA ASN A 144 15.51 -15.69 14.45
C ASN A 144 14.38 -15.11 15.31
N GLY A 145 13.52 -14.32 14.67
CA GLY A 145 12.22 -13.90 15.18
C GLY A 145 11.07 -14.44 14.34
N THR A 146 9.85 -14.37 14.88
CA THR A 146 8.63 -14.73 14.15
C THR A 146 7.85 -13.46 13.82
N GLY A 147 7.72 -13.17 12.53
CA GLY A 147 6.85 -12.12 12.01
C GLY A 147 5.42 -12.64 11.82
N THR A 148 4.42 -11.78 12.06
CA THR A 148 3.00 -12.08 11.83
C THR A 148 2.35 -10.94 11.08
N VAL A 149 1.66 -11.24 9.99
CA VAL A 149 0.73 -10.31 9.32
C VAL A 149 -0.69 -10.61 9.77
N ARG A 150 -1.51 -9.57 9.94
CA ARG A 150 -2.91 -9.70 10.38
C ARG A 150 -3.83 -8.88 9.48
N PHE A 151 -4.97 -9.47 9.16
CA PHE A 151 -6.08 -8.85 8.45
C PHE A 151 -7.23 -8.52 9.39
N THR A 152 -8.08 -7.57 8.99
CA THR A 152 -9.27 -7.16 9.75
C THR A 152 -10.34 -8.26 9.87
N GLY A 153 -10.24 -9.32 9.08
CA GLY A 153 -11.18 -10.44 9.03
C GLY A 153 -10.59 -11.65 8.26
N PRO A 154 -11.29 -12.79 8.24
CA PRO A 154 -10.82 -14.01 7.57
C PRO A 154 -10.83 -13.85 6.05
N MET A 155 -9.75 -14.30 5.39
CA MET A 155 -9.58 -14.16 3.94
C MET A 155 -10.33 -15.25 3.17
N THR A 156 -11.32 -14.92 2.33
CA THR A 156 -12.10 -15.92 1.59
C THR A 156 -11.24 -16.84 0.69
N GLN A 157 -10.23 -16.27 0.00
CA GLN A 157 -9.34 -17.02 -0.90
C GLN A 157 -7.87 -17.04 -0.42
N GLY A 158 -7.60 -16.58 0.79
CA GLY A 158 -6.24 -16.30 1.26
C GLY A 158 -5.66 -15.00 0.69
N ALA A 159 -4.41 -14.69 1.08
CA ALA A 159 -3.67 -13.52 0.63
C ALA A 159 -2.17 -13.81 0.53
N VAL A 160 -1.54 -13.25 -0.51
CA VAL A 160 -0.08 -13.19 -0.64
C VAL A 160 0.38 -11.79 -0.28
N VAL A 161 1.14 -11.65 0.82
CA VAL A 161 1.61 -10.37 1.33
C VAL A 161 3.09 -10.20 1.01
N GLN A 162 3.46 -9.11 0.36
CA GLN A 162 4.85 -8.80 0.03
C GLN A 162 5.55 -8.23 1.25
N LEU A 163 6.78 -8.68 1.51
CA LEU A 163 7.57 -8.30 2.67
C LEU A 163 8.88 -7.63 2.24
N PHE A 164 9.30 -6.62 2.99
CA PHE A 164 10.52 -5.87 2.74
C PHE A 164 11.26 -5.57 4.05
N SER A 165 12.58 -5.52 3.98
CA SER A 165 13.45 -5.07 5.09
C SER A 165 14.19 -3.80 4.67
N SER A 166 14.28 -2.82 5.57
CA SER A 166 15.07 -1.60 5.34
C SER A 166 16.59 -1.86 5.35
N ASN A 167 17.04 -2.99 5.89
CA ASN A 167 18.45 -3.37 5.93
C ASN A 167 18.61 -4.91 5.90
N THR A 168 18.73 -5.46 4.69
CA THR A 168 18.86 -6.90 4.45
C THR A 168 20.21 -7.48 4.90
N ALA A 169 21.24 -6.66 5.13
CA ALA A 169 22.49 -7.14 5.70
C ALA A 169 22.34 -7.51 7.19
N VAL A 170 21.39 -6.88 7.88
CA VAL A 170 21.16 -7.04 9.34
C VAL A 170 19.95 -7.93 9.64
N ALA A 171 18.84 -7.76 8.91
CA ALA A 171 17.67 -8.62 9.07
C ALA A 171 17.01 -8.92 7.71
N THR A 172 16.78 -10.20 7.46
CA THR A 172 16.17 -10.72 6.23
C THR A 172 14.82 -11.33 6.52
N VAL A 173 13.93 -11.23 5.54
CA VAL A 173 12.60 -11.83 5.51
C VAL A 173 12.40 -12.48 4.13
N PRO A 174 11.52 -13.49 4.00
CA PRO A 174 11.10 -13.97 2.68
C PRO A 174 10.52 -12.84 1.84
N GLN A 175 10.51 -12.98 0.51
CA GLN A 175 9.91 -11.99 -0.39
C GLN A 175 8.41 -11.83 -0.13
N GLU A 176 7.74 -12.91 0.27
CA GLU A 176 6.31 -12.94 0.53
C GLU A 176 5.94 -13.93 1.63
N THR A 177 4.77 -13.73 2.21
CA THR A 177 4.12 -14.68 3.13
C THR A 177 2.67 -14.90 2.71
N VAL A 178 2.16 -16.11 2.97
CA VAL A 178 0.81 -16.50 2.61
C VAL A 178 -0.08 -16.54 3.85
N VAL A 179 -1.21 -15.85 3.78
CA VAL A 179 -2.34 -16.04 4.69
C VAL A 179 -3.29 -17.02 4.00
N SER A 180 -3.56 -18.16 4.64
CA SER A 180 -4.44 -19.18 4.07
C SER A 180 -5.90 -18.71 4.00
N ALA A 181 -6.70 -19.37 3.16
CA ALA A 181 -8.14 -19.14 3.13
C ALA A 181 -8.77 -19.38 4.52
N ASN A 182 -9.76 -18.58 4.86
CA ASN A 182 -10.45 -18.52 6.15
C ASN A 182 -9.57 -18.16 7.36
N ALA A 183 -8.29 -17.82 7.15
CA ALA A 183 -7.41 -17.33 8.20
C ALA A 183 -7.39 -15.80 8.25
N THR A 184 -7.12 -15.25 9.44
CA THR A 184 -6.91 -13.81 9.67
C THR A 184 -5.42 -13.44 9.72
N THR A 185 -4.53 -14.43 9.83
CA THR A 185 -3.11 -14.23 10.09
C THR A 185 -2.24 -15.18 9.28
N GLY A 186 -1.04 -14.72 8.95
CA GLY A 186 0.04 -15.53 8.38
C GLY A 186 1.36 -15.19 9.07
N THR A 187 2.27 -16.14 9.14
CA THR A 187 3.58 -15.98 9.80
C THR A 187 4.73 -16.06 8.81
N PHE A 188 5.84 -15.43 9.15
CA PHE A 188 7.08 -15.49 8.38
C PHE A 188 8.28 -15.47 9.32
N ASN A 189 9.41 -16.04 8.89
CA ASN A 189 10.64 -15.97 9.67
C ASN A 189 11.32 -14.61 9.47
N VAL A 190 11.95 -14.10 10.52
CA VAL A 190 12.87 -12.98 10.46
C VAL A 190 14.24 -13.52 10.86
N ALA A 191 15.19 -13.59 9.94
CA ALA A 191 16.54 -14.04 10.22
C ALA A 191 17.47 -12.84 10.39
N THR A 192 18.23 -12.81 11.49
CA THR A 192 19.15 -11.69 11.77
C THR A 192 20.61 -12.09 11.63
N SER A 193 21.44 -11.14 11.24
CA SER A 193 22.90 -11.26 11.25
C SER A 193 23.47 -10.70 12.55
N ALA A 194 24.68 -11.13 12.92
CA ALA A 194 25.40 -10.54 14.03
C ALA A 194 25.72 -9.05 13.76
N VAL A 195 25.52 -8.23 14.79
CA VAL A 195 25.83 -6.79 14.79
C VAL A 195 26.63 -6.46 16.04
N SER A 196 27.48 -5.42 15.97
CA SER A 196 28.27 -4.96 17.11
C SER A 196 27.54 -3.93 17.99
N THR A 197 26.52 -3.27 17.44
CA THR A 197 25.70 -2.27 18.13
C THR A 197 24.22 -2.52 17.87
N ALA A 198 23.36 -2.11 18.80
CA ALA A 198 21.93 -2.24 18.64
C ALA A 198 21.46 -1.50 17.38
N THR A 199 20.91 -2.25 16.42
CA THR A 199 20.58 -1.75 15.09
C THR A 199 19.08 -1.86 14.85
N PRO A 200 18.35 -0.73 14.73
CA PRO A 200 16.93 -0.77 14.39
C PRO A 200 16.74 -1.11 12.91
N VAL A 201 15.79 -2.00 12.62
CA VAL A 201 15.40 -2.37 11.25
C VAL A 201 13.88 -2.25 11.12
N THR A 202 13.43 -1.58 10.05
CA THR A 202 12.01 -1.47 9.72
C THR A 202 11.64 -2.57 8.73
N LEU A 203 10.68 -3.41 9.11
CA LEU A 203 10.05 -4.38 8.22
C LEU A 203 8.74 -3.82 7.70
N THR A 204 8.47 -4.05 6.42
CA THR A 204 7.28 -3.54 5.73
C THR A 204 6.50 -4.69 5.11
N ALA A 205 5.19 -4.72 5.35
CA ALA A 205 4.25 -5.63 4.70
C ALA A 205 3.32 -4.84 3.76
N ARG A 206 3.12 -5.33 2.54
CA ARG A 206 2.28 -4.69 1.52
C ARG A 206 1.27 -5.66 0.92
N TRP A 207 0.04 -5.19 0.79
CA TRP A 207 -1.04 -5.94 0.18
C TRP A 207 -2.06 -4.98 -0.49
N PHE A 208 -2.25 -5.10 -1.80
CA PHE A 208 -3.13 -4.23 -2.62
C PHE A 208 -3.06 -2.73 -2.25
N GLY A 209 -1.84 -2.17 -2.24
CA GLY A 209 -1.61 -0.75 -1.94
C GLY A 209 -1.66 -0.37 -0.45
N VAL A 210 -2.16 -1.24 0.42
CA VAL A 210 -2.09 -1.05 1.88
C VAL A 210 -0.69 -1.41 2.36
N THR A 211 -0.07 -0.51 3.11
CA THR A 211 1.27 -0.69 3.68
C THR A 211 1.20 -0.65 5.20
N ARG A 212 1.84 -1.63 5.85
CA ARG A 212 2.04 -1.67 7.30
C ARG A 212 3.51 -1.87 7.61
N THR A 213 3.99 -1.26 8.69
CA THR A 213 5.40 -1.33 9.10
C THR A 213 5.51 -1.72 10.57
N VAL A 214 6.64 -2.35 10.90
CA VAL A 214 7.05 -2.62 12.28
C VAL A 214 8.56 -2.42 12.38
N THR A 215 9.00 -1.80 13.47
CA THR A 215 10.42 -1.66 13.77
C THR A 215 10.83 -2.72 14.80
N ILE A 216 11.88 -3.46 14.48
CA ILE A 216 12.57 -4.35 15.41
C ILE A 216 13.95 -3.80 15.74
N THR A 217 14.48 -4.20 16.89
CA THR A 217 15.87 -3.90 17.26
C THR A 217 16.67 -5.18 17.20
N VAL A 218 17.71 -5.20 16.36
CA VAL A 218 18.71 -6.28 16.39
C VAL A 218 19.75 -5.90 17.44
N ALA A 219 19.74 -6.57 18.58
CA ALA A 219 20.70 -6.36 19.65
C ALA A 219 22.07 -6.96 19.27
N PRO A 220 23.17 -6.47 19.85
CA PRO A 220 24.48 -7.06 19.64
C PRO A 220 24.46 -8.57 19.85
N GLY A 221 25.06 -9.28 18.90
CA GLY A 221 25.14 -10.73 18.90
C GLY A 221 26.53 -11.18 18.49
N ALA A 222 27.01 -12.27 19.07
CA ALA A 222 28.28 -12.85 18.64
C ALA A 222 28.11 -13.39 17.22
N ALA A 223 29.00 -12.99 16.31
CA ALA A 223 29.13 -13.72 15.06
C ALA A 223 29.40 -15.20 15.35
N PRO A 224 28.91 -16.14 14.53
CA PRO A 224 29.36 -17.52 14.60
C PRO A 224 30.89 -17.53 14.63
N ALA A 225 31.50 -18.29 15.54
CA ALA A 225 32.96 -18.38 15.59
C ALA A 225 33.46 -18.77 14.20
N THR A 226 34.31 -17.94 13.61
CA THR A 226 34.94 -18.25 12.32
C THR A 226 35.63 -19.60 12.46
N ASP A 227 35.37 -20.53 11.54
CA ASP A 227 36.06 -21.80 11.58
C ASP A 227 37.57 -21.56 11.44
N VAL A 228 38.35 -22.10 12.37
CA VAL A 228 39.81 -21.99 12.35
C VAL A 228 40.37 -23.33 11.91
N VAL A 229 41.03 -23.34 10.75
CA VAL A 229 41.80 -24.48 10.27
C VAL A 229 43.25 -24.33 10.75
N ARG A 230 43.86 -25.42 11.22
CA ARG A 230 45.31 -25.49 11.51
C ARG A 230 45.89 -26.71 10.83
N ILE A 231 47.02 -26.56 10.14
CA ILE A 231 47.78 -27.69 9.62
C ILE A 231 48.77 -28.11 10.70
N THR A 232 48.61 -29.33 11.22
CA THR A 232 49.49 -29.89 12.25
C THR A 232 50.66 -30.67 11.64
N LYS A 233 50.47 -31.19 10.43
CA LYS A 233 51.51 -31.88 9.67
C LYS A 233 51.33 -31.64 8.18
N ALA A 234 52.43 -31.30 7.51
CA ALA A 234 52.51 -31.25 6.05
C ALA A 234 53.89 -31.75 5.62
N GLU A 235 53.94 -32.98 5.12
CA GLU A 235 55.18 -33.65 4.75
C GLU A 235 55.13 -34.21 3.35
N TRP A 236 56.27 -34.19 2.68
CA TRP A 236 56.46 -34.77 1.36
C TRP A 236 57.67 -35.70 1.38
N LYS A 237 57.46 -37.00 1.19
CA LYS A 237 58.54 -37.99 1.22
C LYS A 237 58.38 -39.01 0.10
N LYS A 238 59.37 -39.09 -0.80
CA LYS A 238 59.44 -40.10 -1.89
C LYS A 238 58.14 -40.23 -2.72
N GLY A 239 57.53 -39.11 -3.11
CA GLY A 239 56.30 -39.13 -3.92
C GLY A 239 55.00 -39.19 -3.11
N LEU A 240 55.09 -39.20 -1.77
CA LEU A 240 53.95 -39.36 -0.88
C LEU A 240 53.74 -38.09 -0.05
N MET A 241 52.54 -37.53 -0.14
CA MET A 241 52.12 -36.36 0.63
C MET A 241 51.31 -36.78 1.85
N THR A 242 51.67 -36.30 3.03
CA THR A 242 50.95 -36.56 4.28
C THR A 242 50.48 -35.25 4.88
N ILE A 243 49.16 -35.11 5.08
CA ILE A 243 48.56 -33.91 5.66
C ILE A 243 47.72 -34.30 6.88
N GLU A 244 47.99 -33.63 8.00
CA GLU A 244 47.12 -33.60 9.18
C GLU A 244 46.68 -32.17 9.43
N ALA A 245 45.39 -32.00 9.69
CA ALA A 245 44.83 -30.71 10.01
C ALA A 245 43.75 -30.82 11.10
N THR A 246 43.50 -29.72 11.80
CA THR A 246 42.36 -29.55 12.69
C THR A 246 41.45 -28.43 12.21
N SER A 247 40.16 -28.54 12.51
CA SER A 247 39.17 -27.48 12.35
C SER A 247 38.38 -27.34 13.65
N THR A 248 38.05 -26.11 14.01
CA THR A 248 37.17 -25.84 15.17
C THR A 248 35.73 -26.29 14.93
N ASN A 249 35.34 -26.54 13.68
CA ASN A 249 34.07 -27.15 13.33
C ASN A 249 34.25 -28.66 13.04
N PRO A 250 33.76 -29.56 13.92
CA PRO A 250 33.93 -31.00 13.73
C PRO A 250 33.18 -31.56 12.52
N ASN A 251 32.25 -30.80 11.94
CA ASN A 251 31.48 -31.16 10.75
C ASN A 251 32.01 -30.51 9.46
N ALA A 252 33.17 -29.85 9.50
CA ALA A 252 33.77 -29.25 8.32
C ALA A 252 34.17 -30.28 7.26
N ILE A 253 34.18 -29.84 6.01
CA ILE A 253 34.85 -30.53 4.90
C ILE A 253 36.12 -29.73 4.60
N LEU A 254 37.28 -30.37 4.80
CA LEU A 254 38.58 -29.74 4.54
C LEU A 254 39.11 -30.18 3.17
N GLY A 255 39.20 -29.24 2.24
CA GLY A 255 39.84 -29.44 0.94
C GLY A 255 41.29 -28.97 0.95
N VAL A 256 42.17 -29.75 0.34
CA VAL A 256 43.57 -29.39 0.07
C VAL A 256 43.68 -28.78 -1.32
N TYR A 257 44.38 -27.66 -1.43
CA TYR A 257 44.58 -26.90 -2.65
C TYR A 257 46.08 -26.63 -2.86
N SER A 258 46.51 -26.60 -4.12
CA SER A 258 47.87 -26.20 -4.49
C SER A 258 48.14 -24.72 -4.21
N SER A 259 49.40 -24.30 -4.34
CA SER A 259 49.81 -22.89 -4.31
C SER A 259 49.13 -22.02 -5.38
N SER A 260 48.77 -22.61 -6.53
CA SER A 260 47.97 -21.96 -7.57
C SER A 260 46.46 -21.90 -7.26
N GLY A 261 46.03 -22.45 -6.11
CA GLY A 261 44.63 -22.50 -5.70
C GLY A 261 43.80 -23.59 -6.37
N SER A 262 44.43 -24.51 -7.10
CA SER A 262 43.74 -25.66 -7.71
C SER A 262 43.40 -26.70 -6.63
N PHE A 263 42.17 -27.21 -6.65
CA PHE A 263 41.76 -28.28 -5.73
C PHE A 263 42.53 -29.57 -6.00
N MET A 264 42.94 -30.26 -4.93
CA MET A 264 43.67 -31.52 -4.99
C MET A 264 42.82 -32.69 -4.49
N PHE A 265 42.37 -32.64 -3.23
CA PHE A 265 41.51 -33.68 -2.61
C PHE A 265 40.93 -33.18 -1.28
N ASN A 266 39.94 -33.90 -0.75
CA ASN A 266 39.41 -33.68 0.59
C ASN A 266 40.15 -34.55 1.62
N LEU A 267 40.44 -34.00 2.79
CA LEU A 267 40.93 -34.77 3.93
C LEU A 267 39.80 -35.63 4.52
N THR A 268 40.16 -36.79 5.07
CA THR A 268 39.20 -37.66 5.77
C THR A 268 39.00 -37.15 7.20
N ASN A 269 37.75 -36.94 7.60
CA ASN A 269 37.40 -36.58 8.97
C ASN A 269 37.63 -37.78 9.91
N GLN A 270 38.47 -37.59 10.92
CA GLN A 270 38.85 -38.59 11.92
C GLN A 270 38.06 -38.43 13.24
N GLY A 271 37.07 -37.53 13.26
CA GLY A 271 36.30 -37.17 14.45
C GLY A 271 36.95 -36.06 15.28
N GLY A 272 36.14 -35.38 16.10
CA GLY A 272 36.61 -34.36 17.04
C GLY A 272 37.32 -33.17 16.37
N GLY A 273 37.00 -32.87 15.11
CA GLY A 273 37.65 -31.79 14.35
C GLY A 273 39.05 -32.11 13.84
N ARG A 274 39.48 -33.37 13.83
CA ARG A 274 40.75 -33.81 13.26
C ARG A 274 40.56 -34.40 11.88
N TYR A 275 41.51 -34.13 10.99
CA TYR A 275 41.45 -34.53 9.59
C TYR A 275 42.81 -35.07 9.14
N PHE A 276 42.79 -36.13 8.34
CA PHE A 276 43.99 -36.79 7.85
C PHE A 276 43.77 -37.35 6.44
N ASP A 277 44.79 -37.26 5.60
CA ASP A 277 44.90 -38.11 4.41
C ASP A 277 46.38 -38.21 3.99
N GLN A 278 46.70 -39.25 3.23
CA GLN A 278 48.02 -39.48 2.66
C GLN A 278 47.88 -40.00 1.23
N ARG A 279 48.48 -39.27 0.28
CA ARG A 279 48.22 -39.46 -1.16
C ARG A 279 49.51 -39.38 -1.96
N GLY A 280 49.65 -40.25 -2.95
CA GLY A 280 50.78 -40.21 -3.89
C GLY A 280 50.61 -39.10 -4.92
N PHE A 281 51.67 -38.34 -5.20
CA PHE A 281 51.71 -37.39 -6.32
C PHE A 281 53.03 -37.53 -7.10
N VAL A 282 53.00 -37.11 -8.36
CA VAL A 282 54.14 -37.18 -9.27
C VAL A 282 55.14 -36.04 -8.99
N PHE A 283 54.66 -34.91 -8.46
CA PHE A 283 55.46 -33.72 -8.19
C PHE A 283 55.22 -33.21 -6.76
N ASN A 284 56.27 -32.62 -6.16
CA ASN A 284 56.16 -31.97 -4.86
C ASN A 284 55.49 -30.59 -5.04
N PRO A 285 54.30 -30.34 -4.45
CA PRO A 285 53.64 -29.05 -4.57
C PRO A 285 54.36 -27.90 -3.84
N GLN A 286 55.36 -28.21 -3.00
CA GLN A 286 56.12 -27.30 -2.12
C GLN A 286 55.29 -26.56 -1.06
N GLN A 287 54.13 -26.01 -1.43
CA GLN A 287 53.19 -25.34 -0.55
C GLN A 287 51.76 -25.74 -0.90
N ILE A 288 50.94 -25.91 0.14
CA ILE A 288 49.51 -26.18 0.03
C ILE A 288 48.71 -25.23 0.90
N SER A 289 47.42 -25.13 0.61
CA SER A 289 46.43 -24.58 1.54
C SER A 289 45.35 -25.61 1.84
N VAL A 290 44.92 -25.67 3.10
CA VAL A 290 43.75 -26.44 3.54
C VAL A 290 42.63 -25.45 3.83
N ARG A 291 41.46 -25.66 3.23
CA ARG A 291 40.31 -24.76 3.32
C ARG A 291 39.07 -25.52 3.78
N SER A 292 38.35 -24.94 4.72
CA SER A 292 37.07 -25.41 5.22
C SER A 292 35.92 -24.81 4.43
N ASN A 293 34.87 -25.61 4.21
CA ASN A 293 33.59 -25.12 3.70
C ASN A 293 32.89 -24.11 4.65
N PHE A 294 33.34 -23.98 5.90
CA PHE A 294 32.88 -22.97 6.85
C PHE A 294 33.81 -21.73 6.93
N GLY A 295 34.68 -21.54 5.94
CA GLY A 295 35.45 -20.30 5.74
C GLY A 295 36.84 -20.27 6.37
N GLY A 296 37.19 -21.25 7.21
CA GLY A 296 38.55 -21.37 7.76
C GLY A 296 39.60 -21.80 6.74
N SER A 297 40.84 -21.32 6.85
CA SER A 297 41.94 -21.82 6.04
C SER A 297 43.30 -21.71 6.73
N ALA A 298 44.24 -22.56 6.30
CA ALA A 298 45.64 -22.49 6.67
C ALA A 298 46.51 -22.87 5.48
N SER A 299 47.75 -22.38 5.44
CA SER A 299 48.74 -22.78 4.43
C SER A 299 49.99 -23.33 5.10
N ALA A 300 50.65 -24.28 4.45
CA ALA A 300 51.90 -24.86 4.94
C ALA A 300 52.84 -25.18 3.79
N VAL A 301 54.13 -25.03 4.06
CA VAL A 301 55.21 -25.57 3.21
C VAL A 301 55.43 -27.02 3.60
N LEU A 302 55.54 -27.91 2.61
CA LEU A 302 55.78 -29.32 2.85
C LEU A 302 57.23 -29.55 3.25
N ARG A 303 57.42 -30.18 4.42
CA ARG A 303 58.73 -30.59 4.89
C ARG A 303 59.17 -31.87 4.17
N THR A 304 60.41 -31.89 3.69
CA THR A 304 61.03 -33.04 3.00
C THR A 304 61.85 -33.90 3.94
#